data_AF-A0AAW3MDU8-F1
#
_entry.id   AF-A0AAW3MDU8-F1
#
_cell.length_a   1.000
_cell.length_b   1.000
_cell.length_c   1.000
_cell.angle_alpha   90.00
_cell.angle_beta   90.00
_cell.angle_gamma   90.00
#
_symmetry.space_group_name_H-M   'P 1'
#
loop_
_entity.id
_entity.type
_entity.pdbx_description
1 polymer ?
#
loop_
_entity_poly.entity_id
_entity_poly.type
_entity_poly.pdbx_seq_one_letter_code
_entity_poly.pdbx_strand_id
1 'polypeptide(L)'
;MRRYIHTGILAGAVLLAGCGKEQYLDLTYDANYWGGISTTFDGQEIPDLPKKQTAALLKVCQQKPDMKHLPDRYVQHEGFDLYFLPPNVQGREFQHVRFLSDEKKDYLACQPIRHADYTVHQIKRSDYPFVDWSKQPVKAKSTAVRFKPVPKEVADQQTLENKESKQSKELGRYLFPSYQLSLPPEGQFIIFGEEDGKERTFFETTESLSGSELNISFRHSPKNGMQSAIIDLTISGTREGNSTVIQEYAQGQSYQIERKKLPDVLSPGQMVHFATVQKLEKDKVVQETPIYMRLNKSYKKPSNYKYAFININQPGYVGFIHQSPKQLVESDYKFVSAIPDKLAKKIAQELKETEVMEPQGTKLKQKKLTLIREGKSQMFELYERKRAKKLEIYVVKPGSKNGAKLSGTTSEALSEVLNQ
;
A
#
# COMPACT_ATOMS: atom_id res chain seq x y z
N MET A 1 -47.76 49.56 13.36
CA MET A 1 -46.93 50.69 13.82
C MET A 1 -45.84 50.13 14.74
N ARG A 2 -44.60 49.95 14.25
CA ARG A 2 -43.39 50.73 14.63
C ARG A 2 -43.26 50.87 16.16
N ARG A 3 -42.24 50.32 16.85
CA ARG A 3 -40.82 50.71 16.76
C ARG A 3 -39.88 49.70 17.43
N TYR A 4 -38.76 49.43 16.75
CA TYR A 4 -37.48 49.03 17.35
C TYR A 4 -36.84 50.23 18.06
N ILE A 5 -36.16 50.00 19.19
CA ILE A 5 -34.93 50.72 19.56
C ILE A 5 -33.94 49.72 20.18
N HIS A 6 -32.76 49.66 19.58
CA HIS A 6 -31.53 49.04 20.07
C HIS A 6 -30.88 49.88 21.16
N THR A 7 -30.37 49.23 22.21
CA THR A 7 -29.17 49.58 23.02
C THR A 7 -29.06 48.47 24.07
N GLY A 8 -27.95 47.85 24.41
CA GLY A 8 -26.54 48.02 24.09
C GLY A 8 -25.79 46.96 24.91
N ILE A 9 -24.73 46.41 24.32
CA ILE A 9 -23.85 45.38 24.87
C ILE A 9 -23.08 45.94 26.08
N LEU A 10 -22.96 45.17 27.16
CA LEU A 10 -21.79 45.23 28.05
C LEU A 10 -21.55 43.89 28.76
N ALA A 11 -20.55 43.20 28.20
CA ALA A 11 -19.59 42.29 28.82
C ALA A 11 -19.89 41.74 30.23
N GLY A 12 -20.13 40.43 30.28
CA GLY A 12 -19.91 39.59 31.46
C GLY A 12 -19.28 38.28 31.00
N ALA A 13 -17.96 38.31 30.80
CA ALA A 13 -17.18 37.14 30.45
C ALA A 13 -17.16 36.15 31.64
N VAL A 14 -17.86 35.04 31.49
CA VAL A 14 -17.50 33.77 32.13
C VAL A 14 -17.57 32.70 31.06
N LEU A 15 -16.59 32.73 30.15
CA LEU A 15 -16.25 31.55 29.36
C LEU A 15 -15.57 30.58 30.31
N LEU A 16 -16.35 29.66 30.90
CA LEU A 16 -15.85 28.39 31.36
C LEU A 16 -15.36 27.62 30.12
N ALA A 17 -14.14 27.91 29.69
CA ALA A 17 -13.40 27.10 28.73
C ALA A 17 -13.02 25.79 29.43
N GLY A 18 -13.98 24.87 29.49
CA GLY A 18 -13.75 23.48 29.86
C GLY A 18 -13.06 22.74 28.72
N CYS A 19 -11.75 22.58 28.85
CA CYS A 19 -10.90 21.47 28.42
C CYS A 19 -11.28 20.73 27.13
N GLY A 20 -10.91 21.29 25.98
CA GLY A 20 -10.58 20.46 24.83
C GLY A 20 -9.22 19.80 25.08
N LYS A 21 -9.16 18.47 25.17
CA LYS A 21 -7.88 17.74 25.18
C LYS A 21 -7.13 18.06 23.88
N GLU A 22 -6.13 18.93 23.93
CA GLU A 22 -5.17 19.08 22.83
C GLU A 22 -4.44 17.75 22.67
N GLN A 23 -4.60 17.11 21.51
CA GLN A 23 -3.88 15.87 21.21
C GLN A 23 -2.40 16.21 21.01
N TYR A 24 -1.55 15.82 21.97
CA TYR A 24 -0.13 16.10 21.89
C TYR A 24 0.60 15.15 20.92
N LEU A 25 0.04 13.98 20.65
CA LEU A 25 0.47 13.09 19.58
C LEU A 25 -0.35 13.33 18.30
N ASP A 26 0.32 13.78 17.24
CA ASP A 26 -0.23 13.97 15.91
C ASP A 26 0.80 13.51 14.87
N LEU A 27 0.76 12.22 14.52
CA LEU A 27 1.70 11.64 13.58
C LEU A 27 1.42 12.15 12.16
N THR A 28 2.46 12.57 11.45
CA THR A 28 2.36 13.07 10.07
C THR A 28 3.38 12.35 9.18
N TYR A 29 3.29 12.50 7.86
CA TYR A 29 4.37 11.98 7.02
C TYR A 29 5.52 12.97 7.04
N ASP A 30 6.65 12.56 7.61
CA ASP A 30 7.90 13.31 7.56
C ASP A 30 8.73 12.81 6.37
N ALA A 31 8.88 13.65 5.35
CA ALA A 31 9.61 13.35 4.12
C ALA A 31 11.08 12.92 4.34
N ASN A 32 11.66 13.18 5.51
CA ASN A 32 12.99 12.66 5.85
C ASN A 32 13.01 11.14 5.90
N TYR A 33 11.91 10.50 6.31
CA TYR A 33 11.77 9.05 6.39
C TYR A 33 11.15 8.41 5.15
N TRP A 34 10.92 9.18 4.08
CA TRP A 34 10.32 8.68 2.85
C TRP A 34 11.25 8.87 1.66
N GLY A 35 11.39 7.83 0.85
CA GLY A 35 11.97 7.85 -0.48
C GLY A 35 10.87 7.86 -1.53
N GLY A 36 11.25 8.05 -2.77
CA GLY A 36 10.31 7.93 -3.89
C GLY A 36 11.05 7.63 -5.17
N ILE A 37 10.46 6.79 -6.01
CA ILE A 37 11.00 6.42 -7.32
C ILE A 37 9.92 6.63 -8.37
N SER A 38 10.32 7.02 -9.58
CA SER A 38 9.42 6.90 -10.73
C SER A 38 9.16 5.43 -11.02
N THR A 39 7.97 5.13 -11.47
CA THR A 39 7.52 3.76 -11.76
C THR A 39 7.36 3.53 -13.26
N THR A 40 7.75 4.52 -14.04
CA THR A 40 7.37 4.66 -15.44
C THR A 40 8.57 4.36 -16.34
N PHE A 41 9.34 3.27 -16.14
CA PHE A 41 10.20 2.71 -17.20
C PHE A 41 10.90 1.36 -16.88
N ASP A 42 10.75 0.40 -17.80
CA ASP A 42 11.69 -0.44 -18.57
C ASP A 42 13.04 -0.93 -17.99
N GLY A 43 13.18 -1.07 -16.67
CA GLY A 43 14.21 -1.94 -16.08
C GLY A 43 15.62 -1.35 -15.97
N GLN A 44 15.78 -0.03 -16.06
CA GLN A 44 16.98 0.66 -15.57
C GLN A 44 16.78 1.19 -14.14
N GLU A 45 17.87 1.32 -13.40
CA GLU A 45 17.86 1.84 -12.02
C GLU A 45 17.42 3.31 -12.03
N ILE A 46 16.23 3.59 -11.48
CA ILE A 46 15.64 4.93 -11.46
C ILE A 46 16.21 5.68 -10.26
N PRO A 47 16.78 6.89 -10.44
CA PRO A 47 17.28 7.68 -9.33
C PRO A 47 16.14 8.10 -8.39
N ASP A 48 16.44 8.15 -7.09
CA ASP A 48 15.50 8.64 -6.08
C ASP A 48 15.00 10.06 -6.43
N LEU A 49 13.70 10.27 -6.22
CA LEU A 49 13.08 11.57 -6.31
C LEU A 49 13.75 12.54 -5.31
N PRO A 50 14.02 13.79 -5.73
CA PRO A 50 14.41 14.85 -4.83
C PRO A 50 13.42 14.99 -3.66
N LYS A 51 13.96 15.19 -2.44
CA LYS A 51 13.14 15.28 -1.21
C LYS A 51 11.99 16.28 -1.28
N LYS A 52 12.17 17.40 -1.99
CA LYS A 52 11.12 18.40 -2.20
C LYS A 52 9.93 17.83 -2.99
N GLN A 53 10.18 16.98 -3.99
CA GLN A 53 9.14 16.33 -4.78
C GLN A 53 8.44 15.25 -3.96
N THR A 54 9.19 14.39 -3.25
CA THR A 54 8.63 13.40 -2.32
C THR A 54 7.72 14.07 -1.28
N ALA A 55 8.17 15.16 -0.67
CA ALA A 55 7.37 15.92 0.30
C ALA A 55 6.09 16.51 -0.32
N ALA A 56 6.15 17.01 -1.55
CA ALA A 56 4.99 17.55 -2.25
C ALA A 56 3.93 16.47 -2.52
N LEU A 57 4.36 15.29 -2.99
CA LEU A 57 3.46 14.15 -3.23
C LEU A 57 2.82 13.65 -1.93
N LEU A 58 3.62 13.43 -0.87
CA LEU A 58 3.11 13.01 0.45
C LEU A 58 2.11 14.00 1.03
N LYS A 59 2.36 15.30 0.87
CA LYS A 59 1.48 16.35 1.38
C LYS A 59 0.10 16.29 0.75
N VAL A 60 0.01 16.05 -0.57
CA VAL A 60 -1.30 15.96 -1.23
C VAL A 60 -2.01 14.67 -0.87
N CYS A 61 -1.31 13.53 -0.80
CA CYS A 61 -1.91 12.27 -0.37
C CYS A 61 -2.49 12.29 1.06
N GLN A 62 -2.08 13.24 1.91
CA GLN A 62 -2.64 13.45 3.26
C GLN A 62 -3.90 14.30 3.31
N GLN A 63 -4.18 15.05 2.24
CA GLN A 63 -5.34 15.93 2.23
C GLN A 63 -6.62 15.09 2.23
N LYS A 64 -7.71 15.69 2.68
CA LYS A 64 -9.03 15.06 2.47
C LYS A 64 -9.25 14.98 0.96
N PRO A 65 -9.64 13.81 0.42
CA PRO A 65 -9.93 13.70 -1.00
C PRO A 65 -11.07 14.64 -1.35
N ASP A 66 -10.92 15.37 -2.47
CA ASP A 66 -11.98 16.23 -3.01
C ASP A 66 -12.91 15.44 -3.95
N MET A 67 -12.55 14.20 -4.28
CA MET A 67 -13.33 13.29 -5.11
C MET A 67 -13.66 11.98 -4.37
N LYS A 68 -14.85 11.44 -4.67
CA LYS A 68 -15.32 10.16 -4.08
C LYS A 68 -14.86 8.92 -4.84
N HIS A 69 -14.51 9.07 -6.11
CA HIS A 69 -14.09 8.01 -7.02
C HIS A 69 -13.15 8.61 -8.06
N LEU A 70 -12.36 7.74 -8.69
CA LEU A 70 -11.61 8.10 -9.89
C LEU A 70 -12.57 8.55 -11.00
N PRO A 71 -12.14 9.46 -11.89
CA PRO A 71 -12.93 9.81 -13.07
C PRO A 71 -13.24 8.54 -13.89
N ASP A 72 -14.40 8.51 -14.55
CA ASP A 72 -14.82 7.36 -15.37
C ASP A 72 -13.85 7.10 -16.53
N ARG A 73 -13.21 8.17 -17.04
CA ARG A 73 -12.31 8.13 -18.19
C ARG A 73 -11.07 8.96 -17.89
N TYR A 74 -9.90 8.34 -17.92
CA TYR A 74 -8.64 9.06 -17.73
C TYR A 74 -7.46 8.32 -18.32
N VAL A 75 -6.33 9.02 -18.41
CA VAL A 75 -5.05 8.50 -18.85
C VAL A 75 -4.05 8.67 -17.75
N GLN A 76 -3.30 7.61 -17.48
CA GLN A 76 -2.20 7.65 -16.54
C GLN A 76 -0.94 8.19 -17.23
N HIS A 77 -0.33 9.19 -16.62
CA HIS A 77 0.96 9.76 -16.99
C HIS A 77 2.07 8.99 -16.28
N GLU A 78 3.11 9.71 -15.84
CA GLU A 78 4.08 9.19 -14.91
C GLU A 78 3.45 8.81 -13.57
N GLY A 79 3.87 7.68 -13.01
CA GLY A 79 3.52 7.27 -11.65
C GLY A 79 4.77 7.21 -10.78
N PHE A 80 4.60 7.36 -9.46
CA PHE A 80 5.66 7.26 -8.47
C PHE A 80 5.27 6.29 -7.37
N ASP A 81 6.25 5.59 -6.82
CA ASP A 81 6.11 4.78 -5.63
C ASP A 81 6.94 5.42 -4.52
N LEU A 82 6.27 5.80 -3.45
CA LEU A 82 6.91 6.35 -2.25
C LEU A 82 7.06 5.23 -1.25
N TYR A 83 8.21 5.13 -0.60
CA TYR A 83 8.52 4.05 0.33
C TYR A 83 9.14 4.58 1.61
N PHE A 84 8.86 3.89 2.71
CA PHE A 84 9.46 4.23 3.98
C PHE A 84 10.91 3.75 4.04
N LEU A 85 11.82 4.69 4.34
CA LEU A 85 13.26 4.46 4.30
C LEU A 85 13.77 3.57 5.44
N PRO A 86 13.32 3.73 6.71
CA PRO A 86 13.76 2.85 7.79
C PRO A 86 13.35 1.38 7.55
N PRO A 87 14.30 0.47 7.24
CA PRO A 87 14.00 -0.93 6.90
C PRO A 87 13.54 -1.77 8.09
N ASN A 88 13.83 -1.33 9.32
CA ASN A 88 13.46 -2.00 10.57
C ASN A 88 11.99 -1.84 10.96
N VAL A 89 11.27 -0.93 10.31
CA VAL A 89 9.82 -0.82 10.43
C VAL A 89 9.24 -1.76 9.39
N GLN A 90 9.00 -3.00 9.81
CA GLN A 90 8.73 -4.17 8.96
C GLN A 90 7.75 -3.88 7.80
N GLY A 91 8.05 -4.49 6.64
CA GLY A 91 7.13 -4.70 5.50
C GLY A 91 6.67 -3.42 4.79
N ARG A 92 7.66 -2.61 4.40
CA ARG A 92 7.66 -1.51 3.43
C ARG A 92 6.30 -0.82 3.30
N GLU A 93 6.07 0.18 4.15
CA GLU A 93 4.97 1.12 3.93
C GLU A 93 5.23 1.82 2.60
N PHE A 94 4.29 1.67 1.67
CA PHE A 94 4.38 2.18 0.32
C PHE A 94 3.13 2.98 -0.02
N GLN A 95 3.32 4.05 -0.78
CA GLN A 95 2.27 4.87 -1.35
C GLN A 95 2.46 4.93 -2.87
N HIS A 96 1.53 4.35 -3.61
CA HIS A 96 1.42 4.57 -5.04
C HIS A 96 0.84 5.95 -5.30
N VAL A 97 1.47 6.71 -6.18
CA VAL A 97 1.01 8.01 -6.63
C VAL A 97 0.92 7.98 -8.15
N ARG A 98 -0.27 8.21 -8.69
CA ARG A 98 -0.54 8.18 -10.15
C ARG A 98 -1.07 9.53 -10.59
N PHE A 99 -0.43 10.11 -11.59
CA PHE A 99 -0.92 11.31 -12.25
C PHE A 99 -1.87 10.92 -13.37
N LEU A 100 -3.07 11.47 -13.33
CA LEU A 100 -4.15 11.11 -14.24
C LEU A 100 -4.69 12.37 -14.93
N SER A 101 -5.15 12.25 -16.17
CA SER A 101 -5.91 13.32 -16.83
C SER A 101 -7.13 12.77 -17.55
N ASP A 102 -8.24 13.49 -17.47
CA ASP A 102 -9.34 13.35 -18.41
C ASP A 102 -9.27 14.46 -19.48
N GLU A 103 -10.33 14.64 -20.28
CA GLU A 103 -10.39 15.69 -21.31
C GLU A 103 -10.38 17.12 -20.77
N LYS A 104 -10.67 17.32 -19.49
CA LYS A 104 -10.97 18.63 -18.86
C LYS A 104 -10.10 18.96 -17.65
N LYS A 105 -9.59 17.95 -16.94
CA LYS A 105 -9.03 18.05 -15.60
C LYS A 105 -7.88 17.07 -15.40
N ASP A 106 -7.00 17.42 -14.47
CA ASP A 106 -5.89 16.59 -14.02
C ASP A 106 -6.11 16.18 -12.56
N TYR A 107 -5.64 14.98 -12.22
CA TYR A 107 -5.86 14.34 -10.94
C TYR A 107 -4.58 13.69 -10.40
N LEU A 108 -4.45 13.66 -9.09
CA LEU A 108 -3.47 12.85 -8.36
C LEU A 108 -4.22 11.76 -7.60
N ALA A 109 -3.96 10.50 -7.93
CA ALA A 109 -4.50 9.36 -7.21
C ALA A 109 -3.42 8.77 -6.30
N CYS A 110 -3.72 8.67 -5.01
CA CYS A 110 -2.82 8.21 -3.95
C CYS A 110 -3.38 6.91 -3.34
N GLN A 111 -2.62 5.83 -3.36
CA GLN A 111 -3.02 4.53 -2.78
C GLN A 111 -1.94 3.96 -1.87
N PRO A 112 -2.21 3.79 -0.57
CA PRO A 112 -1.33 3.04 0.33
C PRO A 112 -1.39 1.54 -0.01
N ILE A 113 -0.28 0.79 -0.01
CA ILE A 113 -0.31 -0.66 -0.36
C ILE A 113 -1.24 -1.49 0.54
N ARG A 114 -1.44 -1.06 1.79
CA ARG A 114 -2.34 -1.74 2.75
C ARG A 114 -3.83 -1.43 2.52
N HIS A 115 -4.14 -0.49 1.65
CA HIS A 115 -5.50 -0.04 1.39
C HIS A 115 -5.79 -0.09 -0.11
N ALA A 116 -6.89 -0.74 -0.46
CA ALA A 116 -7.34 -0.73 -1.85
C ALA A 116 -7.79 0.67 -2.33
N ASP A 117 -8.20 1.56 -1.42
CA ASP A 117 -8.83 2.82 -1.79
C ASP A 117 -7.81 3.89 -2.23
N TYR A 118 -8.09 4.53 -3.36
CA TYR A 118 -7.43 5.76 -3.76
C TYR A 118 -8.02 6.95 -3.01
N THR A 119 -7.17 7.82 -2.48
CA THR A 119 -7.53 9.22 -2.31
C THR A 119 -7.23 9.96 -3.61
N VAL A 120 -8.24 10.61 -4.17
CA VAL A 120 -8.15 11.31 -5.45
C VAL A 120 -8.26 12.81 -5.20
N HIS A 121 -7.35 13.56 -5.82
CA HIS A 121 -7.23 15.01 -5.69
C HIS A 121 -7.25 15.65 -7.07
N GLN A 122 -8.11 16.64 -7.32
CA GLN A 122 -7.96 17.46 -8.53
C GLN A 122 -6.73 18.38 -8.37
N ILE A 123 -5.89 18.45 -9.40
CA ILE A 123 -4.61 19.18 -9.36
C ILE A 123 -4.42 20.10 -10.57
N LYS A 124 -3.36 20.92 -10.54
CA LYS A 124 -2.87 21.69 -11.68
C LYS A 124 -1.51 21.15 -12.11
N ARG A 125 -1.29 20.96 -13.42
CA ARG A 125 0.01 20.50 -13.97
C ARG A 125 1.18 21.38 -13.56
N SER A 126 0.95 22.70 -13.45
CA SER A 126 1.95 23.68 -13.04
C SER A 126 2.58 23.39 -11.68
N ASP A 127 1.85 22.69 -10.80
CA ASP A 127 2.32 22.36 -9.45
C ASP A 127 3.27 21.15 -9.47
N TYR A 128 3.32 20.43 -10.60
CA TYR A 128 4.10 19.21 -10.81
C TYR A 128 4.88 19.27 -12.14
N PRO A 129 5.84 20.21 -12.28
CA PRO A 129 6.62 20.37 -13.51
C PRO A 129 7.60 19.22 -13.79
N PHE A 130 7.79 18.33 -12.83
CA PHE A 130 8.68 17.16 -12.93
C PHE A 130 7.99 15.92 -13.49
N VAL A 131 6.67 15.98 -13.73
CA VAL A 131 5.90 14.87 -14.30
C VAL A 131 5.95 14.99 -15.81
N ASP A 132 6.24 13.87 -16.48
CA ASP A 132 6.10 13.81 -17.94
C ASP A 132 4.61 13.79 -18.33
N TRP A 133 4.10 14.95 -18.73
CA TRP A 133 2.73 15.16 -19.23
C TRP A 133 2.59 14.93 -20.74
N SER A 134 3.66 14.52 -21.43
CA SER A 134 3.68 14.37 -22.90
C SER A 134 2.79 13.23 -23.38
N LYS A 135 2.47 12.26 -22.50
CA LYS A 135 1.43 11.26 -22.71
C LYS A 135 0.09 11.97 -22.81
N GLN A 136 -0.27 12.41 -24.01
CA GLN A 136 -1.58 13.03 -24.24
C GLN A 136 -2.64 12.08 -23.69
N PRO A 137 -3.75 12.62 -23.13
CA PRO A 137 -4.88 11.79 -22.81
C PRO A 137 -5.19 10.96 -24.06
N VAL A 138 -4.97 9.65 -23.97
CA VAL A 138 -5.32 8.69 -25.00
C VAL A 138 -6.74 9.04 -25.36
N LYS A 139 -6.95 9.50 -26.60
CA LYS A 139 -8.27 9.51 -27.22
C LYS A 139 -8.68 8.04 -27.34
N ALA A 140 -9.11 7.44 -26.24
CA ALA A 140 -9.40 6.03 -26.19
C ALA A 140 -10.79 5.84 -26.77
N LYS A 141 -10.86 5.30 -27.99
CA LYS A 141 -12.08 4.66 -28.51
C LYS A 141 -12.29 3.25 -27.95
N SER A 142 -11.33 2.70 -27.20
CA SER A 142 -11.38 1.30 -26.75
C SER A 142 -11.81 1.22 -25.29
N THR A 143 -13.02 0.70 -25.07
CA THR A 143 -13.59 0.39 -23.75
C THR A 143 -13.54 -1.11 -23.43
N ALA A 144 -12.86 -1.92 -24.26
CA ALA A 144 -12.87 -3.37 -24.16
C ALA A 144 -11.44 -3.92 -23.99
N VAL A 145 -11.33 -5.05 -23.30
CA VAL A 145 -10.10 -5.86 -23.26
C VAL A 145 -9.95 -6.57 -24.61
N ARG A 146 -8.73 -6.60 -25.15
CA ARG A 146 -8.42 -7.27 -26.43
C ARG A 146 -7.45 -8.40 -26.20
N PHE A 147 -7.69 -9.52 -26.86
CA PHE A 147 -6.76 -10.64 -26.86
C PHE A 147 -5.74 -10.45 -27.97
N LYS A 148 -4.46 -10.57 -27.63
CA LYS A 148 -3.33 -10.42 -28.55
C LYS A 148 -2.51 -11.70 -28.62
N PRO A 149 -1.77 -11.92 -29.72
CA PRO A 149 -0.72 -12.93 -29.76
C PRO A 149 0.29 -12.68 -28.64
N VAL A 150 0.71 -13.75 -27.95
CA VAL A 150 1.75 -13.65 -26.93
C VAL A 150 3.08 -13.24 -27.60
N PRO A 151 3.82 -12.25 -27.05
CA PRO A 151 5.11 -11.85 -27.59
C PRO A 151 6.08 -13.04 -27.63
N LYS A 152 6.93 -13.07 -28.65
CA LYS A 152 7.85 -14.19 -28.87
C LYS A 152 8.80 -14.38 -27.69
N GLU A 153 9.28 -13.28 -27.13
CA GLU A 153 10.20 -13.27 -25.98
C GLU A 153 9.56 -13.94 -24.76
N VAL A 154 8.28 -13.67 -24.51
CA VAL A 154 7.52 -14.29 -23.41
C VAL A 154 7.31 -15.79 -23.69
N ALA A 155 6.96 -16.16 -24.93
CA ALA A 155 6.77 -17.56 -25.31
C ALA A 155 8.07 -18.38 -25.25
N ASP A 156 9.19 -17.80 -25.70
CA ASP A 156 10.51 -18.41 -25.67
C ASP A 156 10.99 -18.59 -24.23
N GLN A 157 10.79 -17.60 -23.37
CA GLN A 157 11.09 -17.68 -21.93
C GLN A 157 10.29 -18.79 -21.24
N GLN A 158 8.97 -18.85 -21.46
CA GLN A 158 8.12 -19.92 -20.90
C GLN A 158 8.53 -21.30 -21.40
N THR A 159 8.97 -21.40 -22.65
CA THR A 159 9.46 -22.65 -23.24
C THR A 159 10.80 -23.08 -22.63
N LEU A 160 11.69 -22.14 -22.35
CA LEU A 160 12.96 -22.38 -21.68
C LEU A 160 12.74 -22.87 -20.24
N GLU A 161 11.91 -22.18 -19.46
CA GLU A 161 11.56 -22.57 -18.09
C GLU A 161 10.94 -23.98 -18.04
N ASN A 162 10.11 -24.33 -19.04
CA ASN A 162 9.56 -25.68 -19.17
C ASN A 162 10.60 -26.77 -19.54
N LYS A 163 11.70 -26.41 -20.20
CA LYS A 163 12.80 -27.34 -20.45
C LYS A 163 13.62 -27.55 -19.18
N GLU A 164 13.91 -26.48 -18.45
CA GLU A 164 14.62 -26.52 -17.16
C GLU A 164 13.83 -27.30 -16.10
N SER A 165 12.50 -27.16 -16.07
CA SER A 165 11.63 -27.90 -15.14
C SER A 165 11.62 -29.41 -15.37
N LYS A 166 12.10 -29.90 -16.52
CA LYS A 166 12.28 -31.35 -16.75
C LYS A 166 13.53 -31.88 -16.04
N GLN A 167 14.52 -31.00 -15.83
CA GLN A 167 15.80 -31.34 -15.21
C GLN A 167 15.74 -31.21 -13.69
N SER A 168 14.91 -30.31 -13.16
CA SER A 168 14.68 -30.14 -11.72
C SER A 168 13.22 -30.43 -11.35
N LYS A 169 13.02 -31.40 -10.43
CA LYS A 169 11.69 -31.78 -9.91
C LYS A 169 11.04 -30.70 -9.02
N GLU A 170 11.74 -29.61 -8.73
CA GLU A 170 11.28 -28.53 -7.86
C GLU A 170 10.72 -27.33 -8.63
N LEU A 171 10.95 -27.25 -9.94
CA LEU A 171 10.49 -26.12 -10.77
C LEU A 171 9.11 -26.40 -11.37
N GLY A 172 8.21 -25.43 -11.26
CA GLY A 172 6.90 -25.50 -11.90
C GLY A 172 6.96 -25.29 -13.42
N ARG A 173 5.99 -25.85 -14.15
CA ARG A 173 5.89 -25.80 -15.62
C ARG A 173 4.64 -25.05 -16.10
N TYR A 174 4.77 -24.22 -17.13
CA TYR A 174 3.64 -23.59 -17.81
C TYR A 174 2.81 -24.59 -18.60
N LEU A 175 1.49 -24.40 -18.56
CA LEU A 175 0.47 -25.21 -19.22
C LEU A 175 -0.16 -24.39 -20.36
N PHE A 176 0.39 -24.53 -21.56
CA PHE A 176 -0.06 -23.83 -22.76
C PHE A 176 -1.53 -24.12 -23.14
N PRO A 177 -2.20 -23.22 -23.88
CA PRO A 177 -1.72 -21.90 -24.33
C PRO A 177 -1.64 -20.85 -23.21
N SER A 178 -0.78 -19.86 -23.43
CA SER A 178 -0.74 -18.59 -22.69
C SER A 178 -1.46 -17.51 -23.50
N TYR A 179 -1.91 -16.44 -22.85
CA TYR A 179 -2.69 -15.38 -23.48
C TYR A 179 -2.11 -14.01 -23.14
N GLN A 180 -2.08 -13.09 -24.11
CA GLN A 180 -1.82 -11.69 -23.85
C GLN A 180 -3.11 -10.89 -23.93
N LEU A 181 -3.36 -10.04 -22.94
CA LEU A 181 -4.49 -9.13 -22.86
C LEU A 181 -4.00 -7.69 -22.91
N SER A 182 -4.59 -6.91 -23.81
CA SER A 182 -4.46 -5.46 -23.80
C SER A 182 -5.64 -4.88 -23.05
N LEU A 183 -5.38 -4.26 -21.90
CA LEU A 183 -6.41 -3.69 -21.06
C LEU A 183 -6.82 -2.29 -21.53
N PRO A 184 -8.12 -1.96 -21.50
CA PRO A 184 -8.57 -0.60 -21.76
C PRO A 184 -8.13 0.32 -20.61
N PRO A 185 -8.08 1.64 -20.84
CA PRO A 185 -7.78 2.63 -19.81
C PRO A 185 -8.88 2.82 -18.77
N GLU A 186 -10.00 2.10 -18.89
CA GLU A 186 -11.17 2.24 -18.06
C GLU A 186 -11.64 0.88 -17.56
N GLY A 187 -12.13 0.86 -16.33
CA GLY A 187 -12.72 -0.31 -15.72
C GLY A 187 -11.74 -1.17 -14.93
N GLN A 188 -12.29 -2.21 -14.32
CA GLN A 188 -11.55 -3.15 -13.49
C GLN A 188 -11.65 -4.53 -14.13
N PHE A 189 -10.49 -5.06 -14.54
CA PHE A 189 -10.42 -6.42 -15.07
C PHE A 189 -10.29 -7.41 -13.91
N ILE A 190 -11.12 -8.45 -13.93
CA ILE A 190 -11.22 -9.43 -12.86
C ILE A 190 -11.20 -10.83 -13.45
N ILE A 191 -10.40 -11.71 -12.85
CA ILE A 191 -10.43 -13.15 -13.03
C ILE A 191 -10.90 -13.77 -11.73
N PHE A 192 -11.94 -14.60 -11.80
CA PHE A 192 -12.56 -15.20 -10.63
C PHE A 192 -13.05 -16.62 -10.93
N GLY A 193 -13.37 -17.36 -9.88
CA GLY A 193 -14.05 -18.64 -9.96
C GLY A 193 -15.16 -18.73 -8.93
N GLU A 194 -15.73 -19.91 -8.80
CA GLU A 194 -16.77 -20.20 -7.81
C GLU A 194 -16.27 -21.29 -6.86
N GLU A 195 -16.39 -21.04 -5.56
CA GLU A 195 -16.07 -21.98 -4.49
C GLU A 195 -17.19 -21.89 -3.44
N ASP A 196 -17.83 -23.01 -3.13
CA ASP A 196 -18.97 -23.10 -2.20
C ASP A 196 -20.13 -22.12 -2.49
N GLY A 197 -20.45 -21.92 -3.77
CA GLY A 197 -21.51 -21.00 -4.21
C GLY A 197 -21.17 -19.51 -4.03
N LYS A 198 -19.90 -19.19 -3.77
CA LYS A 198 -19.41 -17.82 -3.63
C LYS A 198 -18.32 -17.53 -4.66
N GLU A 199 -18.34 -16.30 -5.15
CA GLU A 199 -17.31 -15.79 -6.05
C GLU A 199 -15.97 -15.70 -5.31
N ARG A 200 -14.96 -16.42 -5.81
CA ARG A 200 -13.56 -16.31 -5.37
C ARG A 200 -12.77 -15.56 -6.43
N THR A 201 -12.28 -14.37 -6.08
CA THR A 201 -11.42 -13.59 -6.98
C THR A 201 -10.00 -14.18 -6.98
N PHE A 202 -9.49 -14.51 -8.17
CA PHE A 202 -8.11 -14.97 -8.36
C PHE A 202 -7.17 -13.82 -8.70
N PHE A 203 -7.68 -12.82 -9.40
CA PHE A 203 -6.97 -11.60 -9.74
C PHE A 203 -7.96 -10.48 -10.01
N GLU A 204 -7.59 -9.27 -9.60
CA GLU A 204 -8.27 -8.05 -10.01
C GLU A 204 -7.25 -6.94 -10.19
N THR A 205 -7.44 -6.13 -11.21
CA THR A 205 -6.62 -4.93 -11.40
C THR A 205 -6.94 -3.94 -10.30
N THR A 206 -5.93 -3.53 -9.55
CA THR A 206 -6.11 -2.60 -8.42
C THR A 206 -5.91 -1.15 -8.78
N GLU A 207 -5.35 -0.90 -9.96
CA GLU A 207 -5.22 0.41 -10.60
C GLU A 207 -5.89 0.35 -11.98
N SER A 208 -6.36 1.50 -12.50
CA SER A 208 -6.77 1.54 -13.92
C SER A 208 -5.54 1.49 -14.79
N LEU A 209 -5.40 0.39 -15.51
CA LEU A 209 -4.21 0.03 -16.25
C LEU A 209 -4.33 0.54 -17.69
N SER A 210 -4.15 1.85 -17.89
CA SER A 210 -4.17 2.42 -19.25
C SER A 210 -3.03 1.87 -20.09
N GLY A 211 -3.37 1.07 -21.10
CA GLY A 211 -2.42 0.56 -22.09
C GLY A 211 -1.50 -0.55 -21.57
N SER A 212 -1.88 -1.22 -20.48
CA SER A 212 -1.13 -2.34 -19.94
C SER A 212 -1.39 -3.62 -20.71
N GLU A 213 -0.32 -4.38 -20.92
CA GLU A 213 -0.39 -5.73 -21.46
C GLU A 213 -0.22 -6.74 -20.31
N LEU A 214 -1.18 -7.64 -20.13
CA LEU A 214 -1.11 -8.73 -19.17
C LEU A 214 -0.90 -10.05 -19.90
N ASN A 215 0.06 -10.86 -19.44
CA ASN A 215 0.20 -12.25 -19.86
C ASN A 215 -0.45 -13.15 -18.80
N ILE A 216 -1.29 -14.06 -19.25
CA ILE A 216 -2.01 -15.03 -18.41
C ILE A 216 -1.60 -16.44 -18.83
N SER A 217 -1.21 -17.24 -17.84
CA SER A 217 -0.88 -18.65 -18.05
C SER A 217 -1.23 -19.50 -16.84
N PHE A 218 -1.63 -20.74 -17.08
CA PHE A 218 -1.67 -21.74 -16.01
C PHE A 218 -0.29 -22.34 -15.80
N ARG A 219 0.06 -22.64 -14.56
CA ARG A 219 1.30 -23.33 -14.21
C ARG A 219 0.98 -24.50 -13.29
N HIS A 220 1.72 -25.58 -13.47
CA HIS A 220 1.74 -26.74 -12.61
C HIS A 220 2.99 -26.65 -11.75
N SER A 221 2.82 -26.54 -10.43
CA SER A 221 3.94 -26.36 -9.51
C SER A 221 3.93 -27.45 -8.42
N PRO A 222 5.03 -28.20 -8.22
CA PRO A 222 5.15 -29.11 -7.09
C PRO A 222 5.18 -28.31 -5.79
N LYS A 223 4.58 -28.83 -4.71
CA LYS A 223 4.67 -28.21 -3.39
C LYS A 223 5.92 -28.73 -2.72
N ASN A 224 6.94 -27.87 -2.55
CA ASN A 224 8.27 -28.21 -2.03
C ASN A 224 8.22 -29.24 -0.88
N GLY A 225 8.75 -30.44 -1.13
CA GLY A 225 8.87 -31.52 -0.13
C GLY A 225 7.58 -32.29 0.21
N MET A 226 6.44 -32.00 -0.42
CA MET A 226 5.17 -32.71 -0.17
C MET A 226 4.78 -33.61 -1.36
N GLN A 227 4.02 -34.67 -1.07
CA GLN A 227 3.34 -35.51 -2.07
C GLN A 227 2.10 -34.81 -2.68
N SER A 228 2.15 -33.48 -2.85
CA SER A 228 1.08 -32.68 -3.45
C SER A 228 1.63 -31.67 -4.43
N ALA A 229 0.77 -31.25 -5.35
CA ALA A 229 1.08 -30.23 -6.35
C ALA A 229 -0.14 -29.33 -6.57
N ILE A 230 0.12 -28.20 -7.19
CA ILE A 230 -0.87 -27.15 -7.40
C ILE A 230 -0.97 -26.77 -8.88
N ILE A 231 -2.16 -26.37 -9.27
CA ILE A 231 -2.39 -25.55 -10.46
C ILE A 231 -2.52 -24.11 -10.01
N ASP A 232 -1.63 -23.25 -10.48
CA ASP A 232 -1.67 -21.82 -10.24
C ASP A 232 -1.97 -21.04 -11.52
N LEU A 233 -2.67 -19.92 -11.37
CA LEU A 233 -2.86 -18.92 -12.41
C LEU A 233 -1.78 -17.87 -12.24
N THR A 234 -0.88 -17.78 -13.21
CA THR A 234 0.19 -16.78 -13.25
C THR A 234 -0.23 -15.61 -14.12
N ILE A 235 -0.04 -14.39 -13.61
CA ILE A 235 -0.30 -13.13 -14.31
C ILE A 235 0.96 -12.28 -14.26
N SER A 236 1.48 -11.88 -15.42
CA SER A 236 2.66 -11.03 -15.54
C SER A 236 2.41 -9.88 -16.52
N GLY A 237 3.29 -8.87 -16.54
CA GLY A 237 3.26 -7.82 -17.56
C GLY A 237 3.39 -6.39 -17.05
N THR A 238 2.86 -6.03 -15.87
CA THR A 238 2.85 -4.60 -15.49
C THR A 238 3.24 -4.18 -14.08
N ARG A 239 3.62 -5.06 -13.14
CA ARG A 239 4.44 -4.63 -11.97
C ARG A 239 4.87 -5.70 -10.99
N GLU A 240 4.26 -6.87 -10.98
CA GLU A 240 4.71 -8.01 -10.17
C GLU A 240 3.98 -9.26 -10.67
N GLY A 241 4.67 -10.38 -10.73
CA GLY A 241 4.07 -11.66 -11.09
C GLY A 241 3.16 -12.12 -9.96
N ASN A 242 1.85 -12.05 -10.14
CA ASN A 242 0.91 -12.63 -9.19
C ASN A 242 0.62 -14.08 -9.60
N SER A 243 0.90 -15.03 -8.71
CA SER A 243 0.44 -16.41 -8.84
C SER A 243 -0.63 -16.70 -7.78
N THR A 244 -1.78 -17.18 -8.23
CA THR A 244 -2.87 -17.58 -7.34
C THR A 244 -3.13 -19.07 -7.49
N VAL A 245 -3.11 -19.81 -6.38
CA VAL A 245 -3.45 -21.24 -6.36
C VAL A 245 -4.93 -21.39 -6.72
N ILE A 246 -5.19 -22.07 -7.82
CA ILE A 246 -6.55 -22.44 -8.25
C ILE A 246 -6.97 -23.73 -7.56
N GLN A 247 -6.11 -24.74 -7.59
CA GLN A 247 -6.44 -26.07 -7.07
C GLN A 247 -5.20 -26.81 -6.56
N GLU A 248 -5.34 -27.53 -5.44
CA GLU A 248 -4.34 -28.46 -4.90
C GLU A 248 -4.79 -29.91 -5.09
N TYR A 249 -3.86 -30.79 -5.44
CA TYR A 249 -4.09 -32.22 -5.58
C TYR A 249 -2.95 -33.03 -4.96
N ALA A 250 -3.32 -34.16 -4.36
CA ALA A 250 -2.42 -35.07 -3.66
C ALA A 250 -1.98 -36.23 -4.57
N GLN A 251 -1.06 -37.06 -4.08
CA GLN A 251 -0.63 -38.26 -4.78
C GLN A 251 -1.80 -39.20 -5.11
N GLY A 252 -1.85 -39.67 -6.36
CA GLY A 252 -2.95 -40.49 -6.88
C GLY A 252 -4.10 -39.67 -7.49
N GLN A 253 -4.08 -38.35 -7.34
CA GLN A 253 -5.00 -37.45 -8.04
C GLN A 253 -4.29 -36.83 -9.25
N SER A 254 -5.04 -36.58 -10.31
CA SER A 254 -4.58 -35.91 -11.53
C SER A 254 -5.42 -34.67 -11.81
N TYR A 255 -5.06 -33.94 -12.86
CA TYR A 255 -5.76 -32.72 -13.25
C TYR A 255 -6.03 -32.71 -14.75
N GLN A 256 -7.08 -32.00 -15.14
CA GLN A 256 -7.40 -31.65 -16.52
C GLN A 256 -7.81 -30.18 -16.57
N ILE A 257 -7.48 -29.49 -17.66
CA ILE A 257 -7.91 -28.12 -17.88
C ILE A 257 -8.68 -28.07 -19.18
N GLU A 258 -10.00 -27.91 -19.08
CA GLU A 258 -10.85 -27.62 -20.22
C GLU A 258 -10.77 -26.12 -20.52
N ARG A 259 -10.38 -25.75 -21.74
CA ARG A 259 -10.26 -24.34 -22.15
C ARG A 259 -11.39 -23.99 -23.10
N LYS A 260 -12.03 -22.84 -22.87
CA LYS A 260 -13.07 -22.33 -23.75
C LYS A 260 -12.45 -21.37 -24.76
N LYS A 261 -13.07 -21.27 -25.94
CA LYS A 261 -12.68 -20.29 -26.95
C LYS A 261 -12.95 -18.89 -26.42
N LEU A 262 -11.91 -18.08 -26.30
CA LEU A 262 -12.02 -16.69 -25.90
C LEU A 262 -12.57 -15.84 -27.06
N PRO A 263 -13.37 -14.79 -26.76
CA PRO A 263 -13.78 -13.82 -27.78
C PRO A 263 -12.59 -12.93 -28.19
N ASP A 264 -12.68 -12.28 -29.34
CA ASP A 264 -11.64 -11.32 -29.77
C ASP A 264 -11.55 -10.10 -28.83
N VAL A 265 -12.70 -9.74 -28.24
CA VAL A 265 -12.84 -8.62 -27.29
C VAL A 265 -13.76 -9.00 -26.14
N LEU A 266 -13.44 -8.49 -24.95
CA LEU A 266 -14.28 -8.57 -23.75
C LEU A 266 -14.79 -7.17 -23.41
N SER A 267 -16.09 -6.96 -23.60
CA SER A 267 -16.75 -5.66 -23.38
C SER A 267 -17.09 -5.43 -21.90
N PRO A 268 -17.28 -4.18 -21.45
CA PRO A 268 -17.67 -3.91 -20.07
C PRO A 268 -19.01 -4.55 -19.70
N GLY A 269 -19.06 -5.23 -18.56
CA GLY A 269 -20.22 -5.98 -18.07
C GLY A 269 -20.39 -7.37 -18.70
N GLN A 270 -19.58 -7.73 -19.69
CA GLN A 270 -19.53 -9.08 -20.23
C GLN A 270 -18.77 -10.00 -19.28
N MET A 271 -19.31 -11.19 -19.05
CA MET A 271 -18.66 -12.28 -18.33
C MET A 271 -18.33 -13.39 -19.33
N VAL A 272 -17.10 -13.88 -19.31
CA VAL A 272 -16.62 -14.94 -20.20
C VAL A 272 -16.11 -16.10 -19.37
N HIS A 273 -16.64 -17.30 -19.64
CA HIS A 273 -16.06 -18.54 -19.13
C HIS A 273 -14.77 -18.83 -19.89
N PHE A 274 -13.64 -18.80 -19.20
CA PHE A 274 -12.31 -18.91 -19.77
C PHE A 274 -11.78 -20.35 -19.75
N ALA A 275 -11.89 -21.01 -18.60
CA ALA A 275 -11.40 -22.36 -18.41
C ALA A 275 -12.14 -23.06 -17.27
N THR A 276 -12.04 -24.38 -17.20
CA THR A 276 -12.41 -25.19 -16.04
C THR A 276 -11.22 -26.05 -15.65
N VAL A 277 -10.74 -25.91 -14.41
CA VAL A 277 -9.72 -26.80 -13.86
C VAL A 277 -10.44 -27.92 -13.12
N GLN A 278 -10.20 -29.14 -13.55
CA GLN A 278 -10.81 -30.35 -13.01
C GLN A 278 -9.75 -31.14 -12.26
N LYS A 279 -10.12 -31.60 -11.05
CA LYS A 279 -9.34 -32.58 -10.29
C LYS A 279 -9.98 -33.94 -10.46
N LEU A 280 -9.14 -34.92 -10.78
CA LEU A 280 -9.56 -36.28 -11.03
C LEU A 280 -9.00 -37.22 -9.98
N GLU A 281 -9.83 -38.18 -9.58
CA GLU A 281 -9.43 -39.32 -8.75
C GLU A 281 -9.96 -40.59 -9.41
N LYS A 282 -9.07 -41.53 -9.74
CA LYS A 282 -9.42 -42.75 -10.51
C LYS A 282 -10.21 -42.42 -11.78
N ASP A 283 -9.73 -41.42 -12.53
CA ASP A 283 -10.31 -40.90 -13.78
C ASP A 283 -11.74 -40.33 -13.66
N LYS A 284 -12.24 -40.11 -12.44
CA LYS A 284 -13.49 -39.42 -12.19
C LYS A 284 -13.24 -38.00 -11.72
N VAL A 285 -13.98 -37.05 -12.27
CA VAL A 285 -13.96 -35.65 -11.81
C VAL A 285 -14.54 -35.60 -10.40
N VAL A 286 -13.72 -35.21 -9.44
CA VAL A 286 -14.12 -35.05 -8.02
C VAL A 286 -14.32 -33.59 -7.63
N GLN A 287 -13.74 -32.65 -8.39
CA GLN A 287 -13.92 -31.22 -8.18
C GLN A 287 -13.70 -30.46 -9.48
N GLU A 288 -14.58 -29.52 -9.78
CA GLU A 288 -14.45 -28.58 -10.89
C GLU A 288 -14.30 -27.17 -10.36
N THR A 289 -13.38 -26.42 -10.93
CA THR A 289 -13.19 -24.99 -10.64
C THR A 289 -13.34 -24.22 -11.95
N PRO A 290 -14.55 -23.71 -12.27
CA PRO A 290 -14.75 -22.86 -13.42
C PRO A 290 -14.10 -21.49 -13.18
N ILE A 291 -13.47 -20.96 -14.21
CA ILE A 291 -12.71 -19.69 -14.18
C ILE A 291 -13.32 -18.75 -15.20
N TYR A 292 -13.69 -17.57 -14.74
CA TYR A 292 -14.35 -16.52 -15.50
C TYR A 292 -13.50 -15.26 -15.55
N MET A 293 -13.72 -14.48 -16.61
CA MET A 293 -13.16 -13.15 -16.79
C MET A 293 -14.30 -12.14 -16.96
N ARG A 294 -14.15 -10.96 -16.37
CA ARG A 294 -15.04 -9.82 -16.63
C ARG A 294 -14.30 -8.49 -16.58
N LEU A 295 -14.85 -7.51 -17.28
CA LEU A 295 -14.47 -6.11 -17.17
C LEU A 295 -15.60 -5.33 -16.51
N ASN A 296 -15.40 -4.88 -15.27
CA ASN A 296 -16.36 -3.99 -14.60
C ASN A 296 -16.17 -2.56 -15.11
N LYS A 297 -17.27 -1.85 -15.41
CA LYS A 297 -17.21 -0.43 -15.82
C LYS A 297 -16.63 0.46 -14.74
N SER A 298 -17.04 0.25 -13.50
CA SER A 298 -16.58 1.02 -12.35
C SER A 298 -15.69 0.15 -11.49
N TYR A 299 -14.63 0.77 -10.97
CA TYR A 299 -13.79 0.15 -9.95
C TYR A 299 -14.64 -0.23 -8.73
N LYS A 300 -14.61 -1.50 -8.35
CA LYS A 300 -15.14 -1.96 -7.07
C LYS A 300 -13.97 -2.30 -6.17
N LYS A 301 -14.04 -1.80 -4.94
CA LYS A 301 -13.02 -2.08 -3.93
C LYS A 301 -12.86 -3.60 -3.74
N PRO A 302 -11.65 -4.14 -3.97
CA PRO A 302 -11.25 -5.46 -3.51
C PRO A 302 -11.69 -5.71 -2.07
N SER A 303 -12.48 -6.74 -1.82
CA SER A 303 -12.89 -7.10 -0.46
C SER A 303 -11.72 -7.62 0.40
N ASN A 304 -10.63 -8.10 -0.23
CA ASN A 304 -9.50 -8.74 0.44
C ASN A 304 -8.15 -8.39 -0.20
N TYR A 305 -7.81 -7.10 -0.30
CA TYR A 305 -6.46 -6.72 -0.72
C TYR A 305 -5.44 -6.94 0.41
N LYS A 306 -4.96 -8.17 0.53
CA LYS A 306 -3.76 -8.50 1.30
C LYS A 306 -2.64 -8.72 0.30
N TYR A 307 -1.87 -7.68 0.00
CA TYR A 307 -0.58 -7.90 -0.63
C TYR A 307 0.24 -8.81 0.28
N ALA A 308 0.74 -9.92 -0.25
CA ALA A 308 1.54 -10.90 0.50
C ALA A 308 2.94 -10.38 0.86
N PHE A 309 3.15 -9.06 0.94
CA PHE A 309 4.34 -8.48 1.55
C PHE A 309 4.24 -8.63 3.06
N ILE A 310 4.68 -9.79 3.53
CA ILE A 310 4.88 -10.14 4.93
C ILE A 310 3.56 -10.12 5.70
N ASN A 311 3.20 -11.26 6.27
CA ASN A 311 2.09 -11.38 7.20
C ASN A 311 2.45 -10.64 8.51
N ILE A 312 2.50 -9.30 8.48
CA ILE A 312 2.81 -8.47 9.63
C ILE A 312 1.53 -8.38 10.45
N ASN A 313 1.39 -9.35 11.35
CA ASN A 313 0.52 -9.21 12.49
C ASN A 313 1.00 -8.00 13.31
N GLN A 314 0.45 -6.82 13.01
CA GLN A 314 -0.34 -5.95 13.89
C GLN A 314 -0.10 -4.46 13.55
N PRO A 315 -1.16 -3.67 13.28
CA PRO A 315 -1.08 -2.20 13.20
C PRO A 315 -0.83 -1.62 14.60
N GLY A 316 0.43 -1.64 15.03
CA GLY A 316 0.91 -1.12 16.30
C GLY A 316 1.71 0.18 16.15
N TYR A 317 1.95 0.85 17.27
CA TYR A 317 2.98 1.88 17.34
C TYR A 317 4.33 1.20 17.51
N VAL A 318 5.32 1.62 16.72
CA VAL A 318 6.73 1.30 16.95
C VAL A 318 7.46 2.56 17.39
N GLY A 319 8.54 2.40 18.17
CA GLY A 319 9.28 3.52 18.72
C GLY A 319 10.79 3.31 18.65
N PHE A 320 11.53 4.39 18.41
CA PHE A 320 12.98 4.38 18.35
C PHE A 320 13.58 5.50 19.18
N ILE A 321 14.71 5.20 19.83
CA ILE A 321 15.64 6.19 20.35
C ILE A 321 16.78 6.35 19.36
N HIS A 322 17.09 7.58 18.97
CA HIS A 322 18.21 7.89 18.07
C HIS A 322 18.75 9.29 18.31
N GLN A 323 19.92 9.63 17.75
CA GLN A 323 20.50 10.98 17.90
C GLN A 323 20.06 11.91 16.78
N SER A 324 19.85 11.37 15.57
CA SER A 324 19.38 12.12 14.41
C SER A 324 18.45 11.28 13.51
N PRO A 325 17.53 11.90 12.77
CA PRO A 325 16.69 11.18 11.79
C PRO A 325 17.52 10.36 10.78
N LYS A 326 18.71 10.84 10.42
CA LYS A 326 19.62 10.19 9.48
C LYS A 326 20.02 8.78 9.93
N GLN A 327 20.36 8.60 11.20
CA GLN A 327 20.75 7.29 11.75
C GLN A 327 19.63 6.26 11.67
N LEU A 328 18.37 6.69 11.84
CA LEU A 328 17.21 5.82 11.73
C LEU A 328 16.96 5.38 10.27
N VAL A 329 17.23 6.26 9.30
CA VAL A 329 17.16 5.96 7.86
C VAL A 329 18.27 5.01 7.45
N GLU A 330 19.51 5.26 7.86
CA GLU A 330 20.69 4.45 7.51
C GLU A 330 20.77 3.12 8.28
N SER A 331 19.88 2.91 9.26
CA SER A 331 19.91 1.75 10.16
C SER A 331 21.26 1.58 10.86
N ASP A 332 21.85 2.69 11.31
CA ASP A 332 23.07 2.61 12.11
C ASP A 332 22.73 2.15 13.54
N TYR A 333 22.62 0.83 13.73
CA TYR A 333 22.25 0.20 15.00
C TYR A 333 23.21 0.49 16.14
N LYS A 334 24.38 1.08 15.87
CA LYS A 334 25.27 1.59 16.92
C LYS A 334 24.67 2.78 17.66
N PHE A 335 23.73 3.50 17.03
CA PHE A 335 23.15 4.74 17.56
C PHE A 335 21.62 4.75 17.56
N VAL A 336 20.98 3.62 17.24
CA VAL A 336 19.52 3.47 17.21
C VAL A 336 19.10 2.30 18.10
N SER A 337 18.25 2.59 19.08
CA SER A 337 17.66 1.59 19.97
C SER A 337 16.15 1.49 19.71
N ALA A 338 15.67 0.30 19.35
CA ALA A 338 14.24 0.04 19.23
C ALA A 338 13.60 -0.05 20.63
N ILE A 339 12.41 0.54 20.78
CA ILE A 339 11.61 0.47 22.01
C ILE A 339 10.62 -0.69 21.87
N PRO A 340 10.37 -1.50 22.92
CA PRO A 340 9.34 -2.53 22.87
C PRO A 340 7.97 -1.98 22.45
N ASP A 341 7.26 -2.66 21.55
CA ASP A 341 5.97 -2.21 20.99
C ASP A 341 4.91 -1.88 22.06
N LYS A 342 4.88 -2.68 23.13
CA LYS A 342 3.99 -2.43 24.28
C LYS A 342 4.28 -1.09 24.95
N LEU A 343 5.55 -0.73 25.06
CA LEU A 343 5.99 0.55 25.62
C LEU A 343 5.72 1.70 24.64
N ALA A 344 6.02 1.53 23.35
CA ALA A 344 5.70 2.53 22.32
C ALA A 344 4.19 2.85 22.28
N LYS A 345 3.33 1.82 22.33
CA LYS A 345 1.87 1.97 22.43
C LYS A 345 1.44 2.72 23.70
N LYS A 346 2.04 2.40 24.85
CA LYS A 346 1.72 3.04 26.12
C LYS A 346 2.12 4.52 26.13
N ILE A 347 3.33 4.84 25.64
CA ILE A 347 3.77 6.23 25.47
C ILE A 347 2.79 6.97 24.55
N ALA A 348 2.45 6.39 23.39
CA ALA A 348 1.49 7.00 22.46
C ALA A 348 0.11 7.27 23.09
N GLN A 349 -0.37 6.40 24.00
CA GLN A 349 -1.61 6.61 24.73
C GLN A 349 -1.49 7.75 25.74
N GLU A 350 -0.44 7.77 26.55
CA GLU A 350 -0.21 8.84 27.53
C GLU A 350 -0.08 10.21 26.83
N LEU A 351 0.60 10.29 25.68
CA LEU A 351 0.70 11.53 24.90
C LEU A 351 -0.65 12.03 24.35
N LYS A 352 -1.70 11.20 24.30
CA LYS A 352 -3.06 11.66 23.90
C LYS A 352 -3.89 12.15 25.08
N GLU A 353 -3.51 11.76 26.29
CA GLU A 353 -4.34 11.92 27.50
C GLU A 353 -3.75 12.93 28.49
N THR A 354 -2.43 13.16 28.42
CA THR A 354 -1.70 14.02 29.36
C THR A 354 -1.78 15.50 29.01
N GLU A 355 -2.04 16.33 30.02
CA GLU A 355 -1.90 17.78 29.93
C GLU A 355 -0.44 18.20 29.75
N VAL A 356 -0.21 19.16 28.86
CA VAL A 356 1.14 19.66 28.58
C VAL A 356 1.57 20.70 29.60
N MET A 357 2.82 20.62 30.04
CA MET A 357 3.40 21.52 31.04
C MET A 357 4.86 21.83 30.70
N GLU A 358 5.42 22.87 31.30
CA GLU A 358 6.85 23.17 31.12
C GLU A 358 7.70 21.99 31.60
N PRO A 359 8.57 21.41 30.73
CA PRO A 359 9.34 20.23 31.07
C PRO A 359 10.32 20.53 32.20
N GLN A 360 10.45 19.59 33.12
CA GLN A 360 11.35 19.71 34.25
C GLN A 360 12.58 18.82 34.04
N GLY A 361 13.74 19.25 34.52
CA GLY A 361 14.98 18.49 34.43
C GLY A 361 15.83 18.81 33.21
N THR A 362 16.75 17.91 32.87
CA THR A 362 17.80 18.16 31.87
C THR A 362 17.40 17.60 30.51
N LYS A 363 17.53 18.41 29.47
CA LYS A 363 17.37 17.97 28.07
C LYS A 363 18.41 16.92 27.70
N LEU A 364 17.97 15.77 27.19
CA LEU A 364 18.83 14.71 26.68
C LEU A 364 19.27 15.04 25.24
N LYS A 365 20.29 15.89 25.09
CA LYS A 365 20.68 16.47 23.78
C LYS A 365 20.96 15.47 22.65
N GLN A 366 21.39 14.25 22.98
CA GLN A 366 21.73 13.22 22.00
C GLN A 366 20.66 12.13 21.84
N LYS A 367 19.51 12.22 22.53
CA LYS A 367 18.49 11.17 22.49
C LYS A 367 17.15 11.77 22.13
N LYS A 368 16.62 11.34 20.99
CA LYS A 368 15.31 11.70 20.47
C LYS A 368 14.44 10.46 20.42
N LEU A 369 13.18 10.62 20.77
CA LEU A 369 12.16 9.60 20.62
C LEU A 369 11.43 9.83 19.30
N THR A 370 11.37 8.83 18.43
CA THR A 370 10.49 8.86 17.26
C THR A 370 9.47 7.74 17.36
N LEU A 371 8.19 8.10 17.32
CA LEU A 371 7.08 7.15 17.24
C LEU A 371 6.61 7.06 15.79
N ILE A 372 6.33 5.84 15.32
CA ILE A 372 5.91 5.57 13.95
C ILE A 372 4.68 4.66 13.98
N ARG A 373 3.72 4.94 13.10
CA ARG A 373 2.55 4.09 12.84
C ARG A 373 2.02 4.37 11.44
N GLU A 374 1.76 3.32 10.67
CA GLU A 374 1.12 3.42 9.33
C GLU A 374 1.87 4.42 8.42
N GLY A 375 3.20 4.34 8.42
CA GLY A 375 4.09 5.23 7.64
C GLY A 375 4.17 6.70 8.12
N LYS A 376 3.37 7.08 9.11
CA LYS A 376 3.44 8.40 9.76
C LYS A 376 4.38 8.36 10.96
N SER A 377 5.06 9.46 11.22
CA SER A 377 6.00 9.59 12.32
C SER A 377 5.86 10.92 13.05
N GLN A 378 6.39 10.95 14.27
CA GLN A 378 6.61 12.18 15.02
C GLN A 378 7.83 12.01 15.91
N MET A 379 8.76 12.95 15.79
CA MET A 379 9.97 13.02 16.59
C MET A 379 9.77 13.95 17.79
N PHE A 380 10.35 13.58 18.92
CA PHE A 380 10.29 14.29 20.18
C PHE A 380 11.69 14.42 20.80
N GLU A 381 11.89 15.52 21.50
CA GLU A 381 12.99 15.70 22.45
C GLU A 381 12.61 15.11 23.80
N LEU A 382 13.61 14.65 24.56
CA LEU A 382 13.42 14.05 25.87
C LEU A 382 14.08 14.91 26.95
N TYR A 383 13.39 15.07 28.07
CA TYR A 383 13.93 15.69 29.28
C TYR A 383 13.81 14.70 30.42
N GLU A 384 14.88 14.59 31.21
CA GLU A 384 14.95 13.66 32.33
C GLU A 384 15.13 14.43 33.64
N ARG A 385 14.31 14.09 34.64
CA ARG A 385 14.49 14.54 36.01
C ARG A 385 14.60 13.34 36.95
N LYS A 386 15.80 13.14 37.49
CA LYS A 386 16.06 12.17 38.55
C LYS A 386 15.78 12.79 39.93
N ARG A 387 14.97 12.10 40.74
CA ARG A 387 14.77 12.38 42.18
C ARG A 387 15.08 11.10 42.97
N ALA A 388 15.33 11.23 44.27
CA ALA A 388 15.81 10.15 45.15
C ALA A 388 15.04 8.80 45.07
N LYS A 389 13.76 8.79 44.64
CA LYS A 389 12.96 7.56 44.45
C LYS A 389 12.04 7.60 43.21
N LYS A 390 12.23 8.57 42.31
CA LYS A 390 11.33 8.76 41.16
C LYS A 390 12.12 9.23 39.95
N LEU A 391 11.81 8.63 38.82
CA LEU A 391 12.26 9.09 37.52
C LEU A 391 11.09 9.72 36.77
N GLU A 392 11.31 10.92 36.22
CA GLU A 392 10.34 11.60 35.39
C GLU A 392 10.95 11.85 34.01
N ILE A 393 10.29 11.36 32.96
CA ILE A 393 10.61 11.71 31.59
C ILE A 393 9.51 12.60 31.02
N TYR A 394 9.91 13.71 30.42
CA TYR A 394 9.03 14.60 29.66
C TYR A 394 9.34 14.46 28.17
N VAL A 395 8.28 14.31 27.37
CA VAL A 395 8.34 14.19 25.91
C VAL A 395 7.94 15.53 25.29
N VAL A 396 8.85 16.14 24.53
CA VAL A 396 8.73 17.53 24.07
C VAL A 396 8.73 17.60 22.54
N LYS A 397 7.73 18.23 21.91
CA LYS A 397 7.76 18.49 20.47
C LYS A 397 8.92 19.44 20.13
N PRO A 398 9.68 19.21 19.05
CA PRO A 398 10.70 20.15 18.63
C PRO A 398 10.15 21.57 18.48
N GLY A 399 10.80 22.54 19.10
CA GLY A 399 10.37 23.96 19.10
C GLY A 399 9.24 24.31 20.08
N SER A 400 8.67 23.35 20.81
CA SER A 400 7.69 23.61 21.88
C SER A 400 8.37 23.98 23.19
N LYS A 401 7.73 24.89 23.96
CA LYS A 401 8.11 25.19 25.35
C LYS A 401 7.50 24.21 26.36
N ASN A 402 6.43 23.52 25.98
CA ASN A 402 5.70 22.58 26.84
C ASN A 402 5.92 21.12 26.38
N GLY A 403 5.87 20.20 27.34
CA GLY A 403 6.03 18.76 27.20
C GLY A 403 4.94 17.96 27.89
N ALA A 404 4.74 16.73 27.45
CA ALA A 404 3.89 15.76 28.13
C ALA A 404 4.75 14.93 29.11
N LYS A 405 4.34 14.90 30.38
CA LYS A 405 4.99 14.07 31.40
C LYS A 405 4.52 12.62 31.28
N LEU A 406 5.45 11.68 31.16
CA LEU A 406 5.13 10.26 31.19
C LEU A 406 4.86 9.80 32.63
N SER A 407 4.02 8.77 32.79
CA SER A 407 3.80 8.12 34.08
C SER A 407 5.11 7.55 34.62
N GLY A 408 5.20 7.33 35.94
CA GLY A 408 6.42 6.81 36.57
C GLY A 408 6.87 5.48 35.96
N THR A 409 5.94 4.54 35.82
CA THR A 409 6.20 3.22 35.20
C THR A 409 6.65 3.32 33.75
N THR A 410 6.10 4.26 32.97
CA THR A 410 6.50 4.47 31.56
C THR A 410 7.86 5.17 31.47
N SER A 411 8.13 6.10 32.38
CA SER A 411 9.43 6.79 32.49
C SER A 411 10.55 5.80 32.84
N GLU A 412 10.31 4.90 33.80
CA GLU A 412 11.27 3.86 34.20
C GLU A 412 11.58 2.92 33.03
N ALA A 413 10.55 2.37 32.39
CA ALA A 413 10.73 1.46 31.25
C ALA A 413 11.43 2.13 30.06
N LEU A 414 11.12 3.41 29.77
CA LEU A 414 11.81 4.15 28.72
C LEU A 414 13.27 4.45 29.09
N SER A 415 13.56 4.71 30.36
CA SER A 415 14.92 4.94 30.82
C SER A 415 15.83 3.73 30.73
N GLU A 416 15.29 2.52 30.91
CA GLU A 416 16.05 1.28 30.68
C GLU A 416 16.53 1.22 29.24
N VAL A 417 15.66 1.52 28.27
CA VAL A 417 16.02 1.58 26.85
C VAL A 417 17.00 2.72 26.55
N LEU A 418 16.84 3.86 27.23
CA LEU A 418 17.79 4.98 27.06
C LEU A 418 19.18 4.61 27.57
N ASN A 419 19.35 3.72 28.55
CA ASN A 419 20.67 3.41 29.14
C ASN A 419 21.34 2.16 28.53
N GLN A 420 20.70 1.54 27.55
CA GLN A 420 21.30 0.56 26.64
C GLN A 420 22.03 1.29 25.51
#